data_AF-A0A514LFY1-F1
#
_entry.id   AF-A0A514LFY1-F1
#
_cell.length_a   1.000
_cell.length_b   1.000
_cell.length_c   1.000
_cell.angle_alpha   90.00
_cell.angle_beta   90.00
_cell.angle_gamma   90.00
#
_symmetry.space_group_name_H-M   'P 1'
#
loop_
_entity.id
_entity.type
_entity.pdbx_description
1 polymer ?
#
loop_
_entity_poly.entity_id
_entity_poly.type
_entity_poly.pdbx_seq_one_letter_code
_entity_poly.pdbx_strand_id
1 'polypeptide(L)'
;MMNQDRRIKIHKHYVSLFQDLKTHGIVNEYQQLFMIAFALGAKHKQWHEERDGLTAIIRAVIFSEDQINLMRSILYEREKTIHTDDDTLTKAESIVTTGLEYLTRHILSNYVSQTENGNYHLIPGNSNEVILSLGEYVYQDSTSIPF
;
A
#
# COMPACT_ATOMS: atom_id res chain seq x y z
N MET A 1 20.53 -4.34 21.73
CA MET A 1 19.76 -4.38 20.48
C MET A 1 19.59 -2.95 19.99
N MET A 2 20.27 -2.57 18.91
CA MET A 2 20.09 -1.25 18.30
C MET A 2 18.66 -1.17 17.76
N ASN A 3 17.97 -0.08 18.09
CA ASN A 3 16.61 0.19 17.63
C ASN A 3 16.69 0.47 16.13
N GLN A 4 16.58 -0.59 15.32
CA GLN A 4 16.62 -0.49 13.86
C GLN A 4 15.43 0.34 13.39
N ASP A 5 15.72 1.27 12.50
CA ASP A 5 14.78 2.26 12.06
C ASP A 5 13.73 1.65 11.14
N ARG A 6 12.63 1.13 11.70
CA ARG A 6 11.52 0.53 10.95
C ARG A 6 10.61 1.55 10.25
N ARG A 7 11.11 2.77 9.99
CA ARG A 7 10.39 3.82 9.26
C ARG A 7 10.17 3.42 7.81
N ILE A 8 8.91 3.42 7.38
CA ILE A 8 8.55 3.14 6.00
C ILE A 8 8.39 4.42 5.18
N LYS A 9 8.86 4.37 3.93
CA LYS A 9 8.72 5.40 2.92
C LYS A 9 7.65 5.04 1.91
N ILE A 10 6.86 6.04 1.53
CA ILE A 10 5.97 5.95 0.37
C ILE A 10 6.28 7.08 -0.61
N HIS A 11 5.76 6.93 -1.83
CA HIS A 11 5.86 7.97 -2.83
C HIS A 11 5.05 9.21 -2.39
N LYS A 12 5.68 10.40 -2.48
CA LYS A 12 5.15 11.66 -1.93
C LYS A 12 3.72 12.00 -2.39
N HIS A 13 3.35 11.63 -3.60
CA HIS A 13 2.02 11.91 -4.17
C HIS A 13 0.85 11.21 -3.48
N TYR A 14 1.11 10.16 -2.69
CA TYR A 14 0.06 9.43 -1.98
C TYR A 14 -0.04 9.78 -0.50
N VAL A 15 0.80 10.71 0.00
CA VAL A 15 0.80 11.08 1.42
C VAL A 15 -0.54 11.62 1.86
N SER A 16 -1.13 12.52 1.06
CA SER A 16 -2.45 13.07 1.36
C SER A 16 -3.53 12.00 1.37
N LEU A 17 -3.50 11.07 0.41
CA LEU A 17 -4.45 9.97 0.36
C LEU A 17 -4.40 9.10 1.64
N PHE A 18 -3.20 8.82 2.17
CA PHE A 18 -3.05 8.13 3.46
C PHE A 18 -3.74 8.90 4.58
N GLN A 19 -3.52 10.22 4.64
CA GLN A 19 -4.10 11.09 5.66
C GLN A 19 -5.62 11.14 5.55
N ASP A 20 -6.16 11.26 4.34
CA ASP A 20 -7.59 11.31 4.07
C ASP A 20 -8.26 9.99 4.49
N LEU A 21 -7.73 8.84 4.03
CA LEU A 21 -8.27 7.51 4.37
C LEU A 21 -8.28 7.26 5.89
N LYS A 22 -7.26 7.73 6.61
CA LYS A 22 -7.22 7.62 8.08
C LYS A 22 -8.21 8.59 8.76
N THR A 23 -8.24 9.85 8.33
CA THR A 23 -9.10 10.89 8.91
C THR A 23 -10.58 10.55 8.76
N HIS A 24 -10.94 9.93 7.64
CA HIS A 24 -12.29 9.48 7.35
C HIS A 24 -12.63 8.10 7.91
N GLY A 25 -11.73 7.47 8.69
CA GLY A 25 -11.99 6.18 9.34
C GLY A 25 -12.10 4.99 8.38
N ILE A 26 -11.63 5.13 7.14
CA ILE A 26 -11.62 4.04 6.14
C ILE A 26 -10.52 3.04 6.46
N VAL A 27 -9.38 3.52 6.96
CA VAL A 27 -8.32 2.70 7.57
C VAL A 27 -8.03 3.23 8.97
N ASN A 28 -7.77 2.33 9.91
CA ASN A 28 -7.45 2.73 11.29
C ASN A 28 -5.98 3.10 11.43
N GLU A 29 -5.10 2.37 10.72
CA GLU A 29 -3.66 2.57 10.79
C GLU A 29 -3.00 2.66 9.41
N TYR A 30 -1.96 3.49 9.32
CA TYR A 30 -1.17 3.62 8.08
C TYR A 30 -0.50 2.30 7.68
N GLN A 31 -0.21 1.42 8.65
CA GLN A 31 0.25 0.05 8.40
C GLN A 31 -0.74 -0.75 7.57
N GLN A 32 -2.02 -0.64 7.88
CA GLN A 32 -3.06 -1.40 7.19
C GLN A 32 -3.10 -0.98 5.72
N LEU A 33 -3.11 0.33 5.46
CA LEU A 33 -3.07 0.83 4.09
C LEU A 33 -1.78 0.45 3.36
N PHE A 34 -0.63 0.51 4.04
CA PHE A 34 0.63 0.06 3.46
C PHE A 34 0.59 -1.42 3.09
N MET A 35 0.08 -2.29 3.96
CA MET A 35 -0.05 -3.72 3.69
C MET A 35 -1.02 -4.02 2.56
N ILE A 36 -2.16 -3.30 2.49
CA ILE A 36 -3.12 -3.40 1.39
C ILE A 36 -2.44 -3.03 0.07
N ALA A 37 -1.76 -1.88 0.03
CA ALA A 37 -1.03 -1.46 -1.15
C ALA A 37 0.12 -2.41 -1.50
N PHE A 38 0.84 -2.95 -0.51
CA PHE A 38 1.87 -3.95 -0.76
C PHE A 38 1.30 -5.21 -1.41
N ALA A 39 0.20 -5.75 -0.87
CA ALA A 39 -0.46 -6.93 -1.41
C ALA A 39 -0.99 -6.70 -2.83
N LEU A 40 -1.65 -5.56 -3.08
CA LEU A 40 -2.10 -5.16 -4.41
C LEU A 40 -0.93 -5.02 -5.38
N GLY A 41 0.14 -4.35 -4.97
CA GLY A 41 1.33 -4.16 -5.79
C GLY A 41 2.01 -5.47 -6.11
N ALA A 42 2.13 -6.39 -5.13
CA ALA A 42 2.66 -7.72 -5.35
C ALA A 42 1.79 -8.49 -6.34
N LYS A 43 0.46 -8.45 -6.19
CA LYS A 43 -0.47 -9.16 -7.07
C LYS A 43 -0.46 -8.64 -8.51
N HIS A 44 -0.38 -7.31 -8.70
CA HIS A 44 -0.59 -6.66 -10.00
C HIS A 44 0.69 -6.11 -10.66
N LYS A 45 1.88 -6.31 -10.10
CA LYS A 45 3.14 -5.89 -10.75
C LYS A 45 3.53 -6.80 -11.91
N GLN A 46 3.54 -6.24 -13.12
CA GLN A 46 4.65 -6.41 -14.04
C GLN A 46 5.86 -5.64 -13.47
N TRP A 47 7.06 -6.23 -13.55
CA TRP A 47 8.28 -5.70 -12.93
C TRP A 47 8.53 -4.25 -13.35
N HIS A 48 8.33 -3.30 -12.44
CA HIS A 48 8.90 -1.97 -12.57
C HIS A 48 10.23 -1.97 -11.81
N GLU A 49 11.31 -1.93 -12.58
CA GLU A 49 12.64 -1.54 -12.13
C GLU A 49 12.59 -0.10 -11.60
N GLU A 50 13.29 0.11 -10.49
CA GLU A 50 13.57 1.36 -9.77
C GLU A 50 12.65 2.56 -10.03
N ARG A 51 11.91 2.95 -8.99
CA ARG A 51 11.16 4.21 -8.97
C ARG A 51 11.85 5.20 -8.04
N ASP A 52 12.47 6.21 -8.65
CA ASP A 52 12.88 7.43 -7.95
C ASP A 52 11.66 8.09 -7.28
N GLY A 53 11.85 8.66 -6.09
CA GLY A 53 10.83 9.52 -5.45
C GLY A 53 10.16 8.97 -4.19
N LEU A 54 10.62 7.86 -3.61
CA LEU A 54 10.27 7.49 -2.23
C LEU A 54 10.87 8.53 -1.27
N THR A 55 10.05 9.48 -0.81
CA THR A 55 10.54 10.63 -0.02
C THR A 55 9.81 10.81 1.30
N ALA A 56 8.59 10.30 1.44
CA ALA A 56 7.76 10.61 2.58
C ALA A 56 7.72 9.48 3.60
N ILE A 57 8.23 9.77 4.80
CA ILE A 57 8.02 8.92 5.98
C ILE A 57 6.64 9.24 6.53
N ILE A 58 5.70 8.33 6.35
CA ILE A 58 4.41 8.40 7.06
C ILE A 58 4.68 7.96 8.49
N ARG A 59 4.39 8.84 9.48
CA ARG A 59 4.55 8.67 10.95
C ARG A 59 5.34 7.43 11.34
N ALA A 60 6.60 7.50 11.78
CA ALA A 60 7.44 6.36 12.22
C ALA A 60 6.66 5.07 12.56
N VAL A 61 6.30 4.31 11.51
CA VAL A 61 5.33 3.23 11.61
C VAL A 61 6.14 1.99 11.94
N ILE A 62 5.98 1.42 13.13
CA ILE A 62 6.72 0.23 13.53
C ILE A 62 5.90 -1.02 13.17
N PHE A 63 6.31 -1.71 12.11
CA PHE A 63 5.69 -2.99 11.76
C PHE A 63 5.99 -4.05 12.81
N SER A 64 4.97 -4.85 13.13
CA SER A 64 5.15 -6.04 13.96
C SER A 64 5.96 -7.09 13.20
N GLU A 65 6.56 -8.02 13.94
CA GLU A 65 7.30 -9.13 13.35
C GLU A 65 6.41 -9.97 12.40
N ASP A 66 5.14 -10.18 12.77
CA ASP A 66 4.17 -10.89 11.93
C ASP A 66 3.93 -10.18 10.59
N GLN A 67 3.83 -8.85 10.59
CA GLN A 67 3.65 -8.09 9.36
C GLN A 67 4.90 -8.15 8.47
N ILE A 68 6.10 -8.10 9.07
CA ILE A 68 7.36 -8.28 8.34
C ILE A 68 7.46 -9.69 7.76
N ASN A 69 7.09 -10.72 8.53
CA ASN A 69 7.06 -12.10 8.07
C ASN A 69 6.06 -12.32 6.92
N LEU A 70 4.91 -11.62 6.95
CA LEU A 70 3.95 -11.66 5.83
C LEU A 70 4.54 -11.04 4.56
N MET A 71 5.17 -9.86 4.67
CA MET A 71 5.84 -9.22 3.54
C MET A 71 6.95 -10.12 2.96
N ARG A 72 7.78 -10.69 3.85
CA ARG A 72 8.85 -11.61 3.47
C ARG A 72 8.31 -12.84 2.75
N SER A 73 7.19 -13.41 3.21
CA SER A 73 6.58 -14.59 2.59
C SER A 73 6.12 -14.28 1.15
N ILE A 74 5.45 -13.15 0.95
CA ILE A 74 5.03 -12.69 -0.38
C ILE A 74 6.23 -12.43 -1.29
N LEU A 75 7.30 -11.82 -0.78
CA LEU A 75 8.54 -11.63 -1.55
C LEU A 75 9.22 -12.95 -1.89
N TYR A 76 9.25 -13.90 -0.94
CA TYR A 76 9.82 -15.23 -1.14
C TYR A 76 9.07 -15.99 -2.24
N GLU A 77 7.74 -15.94 -2.26
CA GLU A 77 6.98 -16.59 -3.32
C GLU A 77 7.36 -16.11 -4.72
N ARG A 78 7.71 -14.81 -4.85
CA ARG A 78 8.09 -14.16 -6.10
C ARG A 78 9.54 -14.38 -6.49
N GLU A 79 10.45 -14.19 -5.55
CA GLU A 79 11.90 -14.10 -5.81
C GLU A 79 12.66 -15.37 -5.38
N LYS A 80 11.98 -16.30 -4.69
CA LYS A 80 12.54 -17.55 -4.12
C LYS A 80 13.78 -17.31 -3.24
N THR A 81 13.88 -16.11 -2.65
CA THR A 81 15.01 -15.64 -1.85
C THR A 81 14.52 -15.16 -0.49
N ILE A 82 15.24 -15.50 0.58
CA ILE A 82 14.94 -15.05 1.94
C ILE A 82 15.68 -13.74 2.20
N HIS A 83 14.92 -12.68 2.46
CA HIS A 83 15.44 -11.34 2.69
C HIS A 83 15.53 -11.01 4.17
N THR A 84 16.50 -10.17 4.56
CA THR A 84 16.58 -9.60 5.91
C THR A 84 15.40 -8.68 6.19
N ASP A 85 15.17 -8.26 7.45
CA ASP A 85 14.13 -7.27 7.79
C ASP A 85 14.29 -5.99 6.95
N ASP A 86 15.50 -5.43 6.90
CA ASP A 86 15.79 -4.16 6.22
C ASP A 86 15.58 -4.27 4.69
N ASP A 87 15.99 -5.38 4.08
CA ASP A 87 15.79 -5.61 2.64
C ASP A 87 14.31 -5.89 2.32
N THR A 88 13.61 -6.63 3.18
CA THR A 88 12.16 -6.86 3.08
C THR A 88 11.40 -5.53 3.04
N LEU A 89 11.73 -4.61 3.95
CA LEU A 89 11.11 -3.28 4.00
C LEU A 89 11.42 -2.48 2.74
N THR A 90 12.69 -2.41 2.33
CA THR A 90 13.12 -1.67 1.14
C THR A 90 12.39 -2.14 -0.13
N LYS A 91 12.27 -3.46 -0.31
CA LYS A 91 11.52 -4.06 -1.43
C LYS A 91 10.04 -3.76 -1.33
N ALA A 92 9.46 -3.86 -0.13
CA ALA A 92 8.05 -3.55 0.08
C ALA A 92 7.72 -2.10 -0.30
N GLU A 93 8.56 -1.13 0.08
CA GLU A 93 8.37 0.29 -0.28
C GLU A 93 8.28 0.50 -1.81
N SER A 94 9.13 -0.19 -2.57
CA SER A 94 9.08 -0.17 -4.05
C SER A 94 7.79 -0.78 -4.60
N ILE A 95 7.25 -1.82 -3.96
CA ILE A 95 6.05 -2.52 -4.39
C ILE A 95 4.78 -1.72 -4.07
N VAL A 96 4.74 -1.08 -2.90
CA VAL A 96 3.59 -0.29 -2.43
C VAL A 96 3.19 0.78 -3.42
N THR A 97 4.13 1.45 -4.07
CA THR A 97 3.80 2.51 -5.05
C THR A 97 2.94 1.97 -6.19
N THR A 98 3.20 0.75 -6.68
CA THR A 98 2.37 0.12 -7.72
C THR A 98 1.00 -0.29 -7.19
N GLY A 99 0.93 -0.78 -5.96
CA GLY A 99 -0.38 -1.06 -5.36
C GLY A 99 -1.21 0.19 -5.14
N LEU A 100 -0.59 1.32 -4.78
CA LEU A 100 -1.27 2.60 -4.66
C LEU A 100 -1.76 3.10 -6.01
N GLU A 101 -0.98 2.95 -7.09
CA GLU A 101 -1.45 3.25 -8.44
C GLU A 101 -2.63 2.38 -8.84
N TYR A 102 -2.55 1.08 -8.57
CA TYR A 102 -3.64 0.17 -8.89
C TYR A 102 -4.91 0.55 -8.09
N LEU A 103 -4.74 0.79 -6.80
CA LEU A 103 -5.80 1.23 -5.91
C LEU A 103 -6.47 2.51 -6.41
N THR A 104 -5.70 3.55 -6.77
CA THR A 104 -6.28 4.83 -7.21
C THR A 104 -6.83 4.80 -8.62
N ARG A 105 -6.29 3.98 -9.53
CA ARG A 105 -6.71 3.95 -10.94
C ARG A 105 -7.81 2.94 -11.24
N HIS A 106 -7.98 1.91 -10.42
CA HIS A 106 -8.92 0.83 -10.70
C HIS A 106 -9.97 0.66 -9.62
N ILE A 107 -9.57 0.64 -8.34
CA ILE A 107 -10.51 0.36 -7.25
C ILE A 107 -11.22 1.65 -6.81
N LEU A 108 -10.44 2.71 -6.60
CA LEU A 108 -10.93 3.98 -6.07
C LEU A 108 -11.05 5.07 -7.13
N SER A 109 -11.03 4.72 -8.42
CA SER A 109 -10.95 5.68 -9.54
C SER A 109 -12.03 6.76 -9.51
N ASN A 110 -13.22 6.44 -8.99
CA ASN A 110 -14.35 7.35 -8.90
C ASN A 110 -14.40 8.16 -7.60
N TYR A 111 -13.50 7.88 -6.66
CA TYR A 111 -13.51 8.42 -5.29
C TYR A 111 -12.22 9.14 -4.91
N VAL A 112 -11.23 9.16 -5.81
CA VAL A 112 -10.00 9.93 -5.65
C VAL A 112 -9.87 10.97 -6.74
N SER A 113 -9.28 12.11 -6.42
CA SER A 113 -8.90 13.13 -7.38
C SER A 113 -7.39 13.37 -7.33
N GLN A 114 -6.80 13.64 -8.51
CA GLN A 114 -5.40 14.04 -8.61
C GLN A 114 -5.33 15.56 -8.75
N THR A 115 -4.57 16.20 -7.87
CA THR A 115 -4.30 17.65 -7.93
C THR A 115 -3.28 17.98 -9.03
N GLU A 116 -3.17 19.25 -9.41
CA GLU A 116 -2.18 19.73 -10.40
C GLU A 116 -0.74 19.36 -10.02
N ASN A 117 -0.43 19.29 -8.73
CA ASN A 117 0.88 18.90 -8.20
C ASN A 117 1.10 17.37 -8.15
N GLY A 118 0.16 16.60 -8.69
CA GLY A 118 0.20 15.14 -8.78
C GLY A 118 -0.25 14.39 -7.53
N ASN A 119 -0.63 15.09 -6.45
CA ASN A 119 -1.06 14.46 -5.20
C ASN A 119 -2.49 13.92 -5.30
N TYR A 120 -2.71 12.73 -4.73
CA TYR A 120 -4.02 12.09 -4.68
C TYR A 120 -4.74 12.41 -3.36
N HIS A 121 -6.02 12.72 -3.46
CA HIS A 121 -6.92 12.99 -2.34
C HIS A 121 -8.22 12.23 -2.49
N LEU A 122 -8.90 11.96 -1.37
CA LEU A 122 -10.28 11.48 -1.41
C LEU A 122 -11.23 12.62 -1.82
N ILE A 123 -12.21 12.30 -2.66
CA ILE A 123 -13.32 13.20 -2.94
C ILE A 123 -14.22 13.25 -1.70
N PRO A 124 -14.52 14.44 -1.14
CA PRO A 124 -15.30 14.56 0.08
C PRO A 124 -16.69 13.92 -0.01
N GLY A 125 -17.16 13.35 1.10
CA GLY A 125 -18.50 12.78 1.23
C GLY A 125 -18.66 11.33 0.78
N ASN A 126 -17.63 10.71 0.20
CA ASN A 126 -17.72 9.36 -0.38
C ASN A 126 -17.14 8.25 0.52
N SER A 127 -17.03 8.46 1.83
CA SER A 127 -16.31 7.52 2.71
C SER A 127 -16.95 6.13 2.75
N ASN A 128 -18.28 6.04 2.72
CA ASN A 128 -18.99 4.77 2.71
C ASN A 128 -18.82 4.04 1.38
N GLU A 129 -18.88 4.78 0.27
CA GLU A 129 -18.71 4.29 -1.09
C GLU A 129 -17.28 3.77 -1.31
N VAL A 130 -16.28 4.42 -0.71
CA VAL A 130 -14.90 3.91 -0.70
C VAL A 130 -14.82 2.57 0.02
N ILE A 131 -15.44 2.42 1.20
CA ILE A 131 -15.47 1.15 1.94
C ILE A 131 -16.18 0.07 1.13
N LEU A 132 -17.31 0.40 0.49
CA LEU A 132 -18.04 -0.51 -0.38
C LEU A 132 -17.19 -0.96 -1.57
N SER A 133 -16.52 -0.03 -2.26
CA SER A 133 -15.64 -0.36 -3.39
C SER A 133 -14.47 -1.29 -2.99
N LEU A 134 -13.84 -1.01 -1.84
CA LEU A 134 -12.82 -1.91 -1.28
C LEU A 134 -13.38 -3.31 -0.98
N GLY A 135 -14.59 -3.37 -0.41
CA GLY A 135 -15.28 -4.63 -0.12
C GLY A 135 -15.66 -5.41 -1.38
N GLU A 136 -16.19 -4.73 -2.40
CA GLU A 136 -16.52 -5.31 -3.71
C GLU A 136 -15.29 -5.89 -4.40
N TYR A 137 -14.15 -5.18 -4.34
CA TYR A 137 -12.89 -5.67 -4.87
C TYR A 137 -12.47 -6.99 -4.19
N VAL A 138 -12.48 -7.04 -2.86
CA VAL A 138 -12.14 -8.25 -2.10
C VAL A 138 -13.10 -9.39 -2.41
N TYR A 139 -14.39 -9.10 -2.51
CA TYR A 139 -15.41 -10.10 -2.85
C TYR A 139 -15.18 -10.69 -4.23
N GLN A 140 -15.07 -9.84 -5.26
CA GLN A 140 -14.81 -10.27 -6.64
C GLN A 140 -13.53 -11.11 -6.74
N ASP A 141 -12.47 -10.68 -6.04
CA ASP A 141 -11.22 -11.42 -6.02
C ASP A 141 -11.37 -12.81 -5.38
N SER A 142 -12.05 -12.90 -4.24
CA SER A 142 -12.28 -14.16 -3.54
C SER A 142 -13.07 -15.16 -4.38
N THR A 143 -14.01 -14.69 -5.20
CA THR A 143 -14.81 -15.52 -6.10
C THR A 143 -14.06 -15.98 -7.36
N SER A 144 -12.91 -15.39 -7.65
CA SER A 144 -12.11 -15.70 -8.85
C SER A 144 -11.15 -16.89 -8.67
N ILE A 145 -11.02 -17.43 -7.44
CA ILE A 145 -10.21 -18.62 -7.15
C ILE A 145 -11.14 -19.84 -7.14
N PRO A 146 -11.16 -20.68 -8.20
CA PRO A 146 -11.88 -21.94 -8.15
C PRO A 146 -11.18 -22.89 -7.17
N PHE A 147 -11.95 -23.48 -6.26
CA PHE A 147 -11.50 -24.51 -5.32
C PHE A 147 -10.94 -25.74 -6.03
#